data_AF-A0A6B1FXK5-F1
#
_entry.id   AF-A0A6B1FXK5-F1
#
_cell.length_a   1.000
_cell.length_b   1.000
_cell.length_c   1.000
_cell.angle_alpha   90.00
_cell.angle_beta   90.00
_cell.angle_gamma   90.00
#
_symmetry.space_group_name_H-M   'P 1'
#
loop_
_entity.id
_entity.type
_entity.pdbx_description
1 polymer ?
#
loop_
_entity_poly.entity_id
_entity_poly.type
_entity_poly.pdbx_seq_one_letter_code
_entity_poly.pdbx_strand_id
1 'polypeptide(L)'
;IVETLKHLRGFTVLERMDDPIAPNNPVTNDIKAAFADAYTGSPGFAAIDDIPTIFSGSAGLGSRDVRPGHFISIARNMIEEGPRFFVVGIKHDLALPMNGDPDVRPKGAFSMRGHSVGGFGSVTTNKVIATIAGDIFGKKVQAYPKYGSEKKGLPTTYYLTVADEPILTHCELNNVEFVPMNDINAFFTSNPLAGIQTGGTLFVQTNKSTPEDVWANVPPKAKDLIREKKLRVVAADGAKIAREEAPVADLEVRMQGIVLLGIFLQVTPFAGDADLDDDDVMERSEQALRKYFGKRGEAVVQANMRCVRRGYEEAFEIPSEIIAQDITSPVLVPGAEITLFT
;
A
#
# COMPACT_ATOMS: atom_id res chain seq x y z
N ILE A 1 -29.09 15.66 14.81
CA ILE A 1 -27.86 15.27 15.55
C ILE A 1 -28.13 15.05 17.04
N VAL A 2 -28.74 16.00 17.75
CA VAL A 2 -29.12 15.86 19.17
C VAL A 2 -29.94 14.60 19.40
N GLU A 3 -31.02 14.40 18.64
CA GLU A 3 -31.88 13.21 18.76
C GLU A 3 -31.11 11.89 18.70
N THR A 4 -30.08 11.82 17.85
CA THR A 4 -29.26 10.61 17.65
C THR A 4 -28.27 10.38 18.80
N LEU A 5 -27.72 11.46 19.37
CA LEU A 5 -26.60 11.39 20.30
C LEU A 5 -27.00 11.58 21.78
N LYS A 6 -28.23 12.04 22.06
CA LYS A 6 -28.71 12.39 23.42
C LYS A 6 -28.64 11.24 24.44
N HIS A 7 -28.60 9.99 24.00
CA HIS A 7 -28.56 8.81 24.87
C HIS A 7 -27.13 8.32 25.17
N LEU A 8 -26.10 8.96 24.63
CA LEU A 8 -24.71 8.60 24.87
C LEU A 8 -24.22 9.18 26.20
N ARG A 9 -23.26 8.52 26.84
CA ARG A 9 -22.53 9.10 28.00
C ARG A 9 -21.51 10.16 27.56
N GLY A 10 -20.95 9.96 26.38
CA GLY A 10 -20.04 10.91 25.75
C GLY A 10 -19.68 10.47 24.33
N PHE A 11 -19.21 11.42 23.53
CA PHE A 11 -18.78 11.18 22.16
C PHE A 11 -17.66 12.15 21.76
N THR A 12 -16.92 11.76 20.73
CA THR A 12 -15.88 12.60 20.12
C THR A 12 -16.38 13.14 18.78
N VAL A 13 -16.13 14.42 18.54
CA VAL A 13 -16.21 15.03 17.22
C VAL A 13 -14.77 15.14 16.68
N LEU A 14 -14.45 14.34 15.66
CA LEU A 14 -13.13 14.35 15.02
C LEU A 14 -13.21 15.14 13.71
N GLU A 15 -12.43 16.20 13.60
CA GLU A 15 -12.46 17.12 12.46
C GLU A 15 -11.13 17.11 11.71
N ARG A 16 -11.23 17.26 10.38
CA ARG A 16 -10.07 17.47 9.52
C ARG A 16 -9.72 18.96 9.42
N MET A 17 -9.64 19.61 10.57
CA MET A 17 -9.51 21.06 10.72
C MET A 17 -8.81 21.37 12.04
N ASP A 18 -8.14 22.52 12.10
CA ASP A 18 -7.66 23.13 13.33
C ASP A 18 -7.87 24.64 13.22
N ASP A 19 -8.78 25.18 14.03
CA ASP A 19 -9.01 26.62 14.17
C ASP A 19 -8.39 27.12 15.49
N PRO A 20 -7.17 27.69 15.45
CA PRO A 20 -6.45 28.05 16.66
C PRO A 20 -7.03 29.29 17.38
N ILE A 21 -7.94 30.03 16.74
CA ILE A 21 -8.55 31.23 17.31
C ILE A 21 -9.88 30.88 17.99
N ALA A 22 -10.57 29.85 17.50
CA ALA A 22 -11.81 29.39 18.08
C ALA A 22 -11.59 28.51 19.32
N PRO A 23 -12.54 28.52 20.28
CA PRO A 23 -12.46 27.66 21.46
C PRO A 23 -12.63 26.16 21.14
N ASN A 24 -13.27 25.83 20.02
CA ASN A 24 -13.27 24.48 19.42
C ASN A 24 -13.37 24.62 17.90
N ASN A 25 -13.13 23.52 17.18
CA ASN A 25 -13.37 23.45 15.75
C ASN A 25 -14.87 23.63 15.39
N PRO A 26 -15.20 24.05 14.16
CA PRO A 26 -16.55 24.48 13.78
C PRO A 26 -17.64 23.43 14.00
N VAL A 27 -17.44 22.17 13.60
CA VAL A 27 -18.48 21.13 13.75
C VAL A 27 -18.70 20.83 15.24
N THR A 28 -17.64 20.83 16.04
CA THR A 28 -17.75 20.70 17.49
C THR A 28 -18.58 21.85 18.08
N ASN A 29 -18.33 23.10 17.67
CA ASN A 29 -19.09 24.26 18.15
C ASN A 29 -20.58 24.15 17.78
N ASP A 30 -20.88 23.81 16.53
CA ASP A 30 -22.27 23.67 16.05
C ASP A 30 -23.03 22.58 16.81
N ILE A 31 -22.38 21.45 17.09
CA ILE A 31 -22.97 20.36 17.88
C ILE A 31 -23.20 20.82 19.32
N LYS A 32 -22.21 21.48 19.95
CA LYS A 32 -22.36 22.03 21.31
C LYS A 32 -23.51 23.03 21.39
N ALA A 33 -23.62 23.93 20.40
CA ALA A 33 -24.72 24.89 20.31
C ALA A 33 -26.08 24.20 20.15
N ALA A 34 -26.18 23.20 19.28
CA ALA A 34 -27.41 22.42 19.10
C ALA A 34 -27.84 21.70 20.39
N PHE A 35 -26.89 21.16 21.17
CA PHE A 35 -27.19 20.58 22.48
C PHE A 35 -27.60 21.63 23.51
N ALA A 36 -27.00 22.83 23.49
CA ALA A 36 -27.43 23.93 24.35
C ALA A 36 -28.86 24.39 24.03
N ASP A 37 -29.21 24.53 22.75
CA ASP A 37 -30.57 24.83 22.29
C ASP A 37 -31.58 23.76 22.70
N ALA A 38 -31.22 22.48 22.56
CA ALA A 38 -32.05 21.37 23.00
C ALA A 38 -32.30 21.39 24.51
N TYR A 39 -31.25 21.65 25.30
CA TYR A 39 -31.32 21.70 26.76
C TYR A 39 -32.16 22.88 27.27
N THR A 40 -32.15 24.00 26.56
CA THR A 40 -32.95 25.20 26.91
C THR A 40 -34.38 25.14 26.39
N GLY A 41 -34.74 24.09 25.63
CA GLY A 41 -36.09 23.90 25.09
C GLY A 41 -36.39 24.71 23.84
N SER A 42 -35.38 25.08 23.06
CA SER A 42 -35.56 25.81 21.80
C SER A 42 -36.47 25.04 20.82
N PRO A 43 -37.44 25.72 20.15
CA PRO A 43 -38.34 25.08 19.21
C PRO A 43 -37.60 24.34 18.09
N GLY A 44 -38.02 23.12 17.77
CA GLY A 44 -37.42 22.29 16.72
C GLY A 44 -36.29 21.38 17.18
N PHE A 45 -35.89 21.45 18.45
CA PHE A 45 -34.92 20.53 19.05
C PHE A 45 -35.61 19.47 19.92
N ALA A 46 -34.95 18.32 20.06
CA ALA A 46 -35.40 17.27 20.97
C ALA A 46 -35.22 17.72 22.42
N ALA A 47 -36.22 17.49 23.27
CA ALA A 47 -36.08 17.74 24.70
C ALA A 47 -35.05 16.78 25.31
N ILE A 48 -34.13 17.33 26.11
CA ILE A 48 -33.08 16.59 26.81
C ILE A 48 -32.94 17.15 28.22
N ASP A 49 -32.61 16.26 29.17
CA ASP A 49 -32.37 16.62 30.58
C ASP A 49 -30.88 16.65 30.95
N ASP A 50 -30.02 16.16 30.05
CA ASP A 50 -28.57 16.12 30.23
C ASP A 50 -27.86 16.25 28.88
N ILE A 51 -26.63 16.76 28.91
CA ILE A 51 -25.77 16.90 27.73
C ILE A 51 -24.64 15.86 27.85
N PRO A 52 -24.55 14.89 26.91
CA PRO A 52 -23.43 13.95 26.88
C PRO A 52 -22.08 14.67 26.88
N THR A 53 -21.07 14.05 27.46
CA THR A 53 -19.73 14.63 27.42
C THR A 53 -19.22 14.73 25.97
N ILE A 54 -18.90 15.95 25.53
CA ILE A 54 -18.42 16.21 24.15
C ILE A 54 -16.91 16.42 24.15
N PHE A 55 -16.20 15.49 23.51
CA PHE A 55 -14.78 15.60 23.18
C PHE A 55 -14.60 16.13 21.76
N SER A 56 -13.48 16.78 21.49
CA SER A 56 -13.12 17.33 20.19
C SER A 56 -11.72 16.90 19.84
N GLY A 57 -11.47 16.63 18.55
CA GLY A 57 -10.11 16.36 18.11
C GLY A 57 -9.84 16.76 16.68
N SER A 58 -8.58 17.05 16.40
CA SER A 58 -8.09 17.37 15.06
C SER A 58 -7.26 16.22 14.49
N ALA A 59 -7.49 15.85 13.23
CA ALA A 59 -6.79 14.77 12.55
C ALA A 59 -6.67 15.00 11.03
N GLY A 60 -5.81 14.27 10.34
CA GLY A 60 -5.84 14.21 8.87
C GLY A 60 -5.43 15.47 8.11
N LEU A 61 -5.02 16.54 8.80
CA LEU A 61 -4.52 17.76 8.15
C LEU A 61 -3.33 17.45 7.24
N GLY A 62 -3.32 18.05 6.05
CA GLY A 62 -2.29 17.79 5.04
C GLY A 62 -2.22 16.33 4.56
N SER A 63 -3.33 15.58 4.67
CA SER A 63 -3.38 14.14 4.35
C SER A 63 -2.49 13.29 5.24
N ARG A 64 -2.25 13.73 6.48
CA ARG A 64 -1.66 12.85 7.50
C ARG A 64 -2.57 11.68 7.78
N ASP A 65 -1.95 10.54 8.00
CA ASP A 65 -2.67 9.28 8.05
C ASP A 65 -3.49 9.16 9.35
N VAL A 66 -4.75 8.71 9.22
CA VAL A 66 -5.64 8.43 10.35
C VAL A 66 -5.95 6.95 10.34
N ARG A 67 -5.46 6.24 11.36
CA ARG A 67 -5.26 4.80 11.33
C ARG A 67 -6.16 4.13 12.38
N PRO A 68 -6.43 2.81 12.26
CA PRO A 68 -7.26 2.08 13.23
C PRO A 68 -6.80 2.30 14.69
N GLY A 69 -5.49 2.29 14.94
CA GLY A 69 -4.93 2.59 16.26
C GLY A 69 -5.31 3.95 16.84
N HIS A 70 -5.50 4.97 16.00
CA HIS A 70 -5.95 6.30 16.46
C HIS A 70 -7.39 6.26 16.97
N PHE A 71 -8.28 5.54 16.28
CA PHE A 71 -9.67 5.40 16.74
C PHE A 71 -9.77 4.64 18.06
N ILE A 72 -8.90 3.66 18.29
CA ILE A 72 -8.79 2.98 19.60
C ILE A 72 -8.35 3.96 20.69
N SER A 73 -7.37 4.81 20.38
CA SER A 73 -6.84 5.80 21.32
C SER A 73 -7.89 6.86 21.67
N ILE A 74 -8.69 7.29 20.68
CA ILE A 74 -9.84 8.18 20.87
C ILE A 74 -10.89 7.55 21.79
N ALA A 75 -11.25 6.27 21.55
CA ALA A 75 -12.21 5.57 22.39
C ALA A 75 -11.72 5.43 23.84
N ARG A 76 -10.44 5.10 24.03
CA ARG A 76 -9.81 5.04 25.38
C ARG A 76 -9.82 6.39 26.07
N ASN A 77 -9.47 7.46 25.36
CA ASN A 77 -9.54 8.83 25.90
C ASN A 77 -10.92 9.17 26.46
N MET A 78 -11.99 8.76 25.77
CA MET A 78 -13.36 8.96 26.27
C MET A 78 -13.66 8.13 27.52
N ILE A 79 -13.19 6.89 27.59
CA ILE A 79 -13.43 5.96 28.73
C ILE A 79 -12.67 6.43 29.97
N GLU A 80 -11.45 6.93 29.80
CA GLU A 80 -10.55 7.36 30.87
C GLU A 80 -10.79 8.82 31.31
N GLU A 81 -11.83 9.46 30.75
CA GLU A 81 -12.14 10.88 30.99
C GLU A 81 -10.94 11.81 30.72
N GLY A 82 -10.17 11.50 29.67
CA GLY A 82 -8.98 12.24 29.28
C GLY A 82 -9.26 13.65 28.73
N PRO A 83 -8.26 14.30 28.10
CA PRO A 83 -8.39 15.65 27.58
C PRO A 83 -9.62 15.85 26.68
N ARG A 84 -10.33 16.96 26.88
CA ARG A 84 -11.51 17.37 26.10
C ARG A 84 -11.17 17.73 24.65
N PHE A 85 -9.96 18.23 24.41
CA PHE A 85 -9.41 18.48 23.09
C PHE A 85 -8.08 17.72 22.92
N PHE A 86 -7.85 17.15 21.75
CA PHE A 86 -6.64 16.41 21.43
C PHE A 86 -6.35 16.40 19.92
N VAL A 87 -5.18 15.90 19.54
CA VAL A 87 -4.84 15.63 18.14
C VAL A 87 -4.44 14.15 17.95
N VAL A 88 -4.56 13.62 16.73
CA VAL A 88 -4.07 12.27 16.39
C VAL A 88 -3.29 12.26 15.08
N GLY A 89 -2.35 11.32 14.94
CA GLY A 89 -1.56 11.14 13.71
C GLY A 89 -0.35 12.09 13.57
N ILE A 90 -0.02 12.87 14.61
CA ILE A 90 1.17 13.73 14.66
C ILE A 90 1.87 13.62 16.01
N LYS A 91 3.17 13.96 16.04
CA LYS A 91 3.93 14.12 17.28
C LYS A 91 3.68 15.54 17.82
N HIS A 92 2.89 15.65 18.88
CA HIS A 92 2.51 16.92 19.49
C HIS A 92 2.16 16.68 20.97
N ASP A 93 2.25 17.72 21.81
CA ASP A 93 1.97 17.59 23.25
C ASP A 93 0.50 17.24 23.55
N LEU A 94 -0.40 17.62 22.64
CA LEU A 94 -1.83 17.28 22.69
C LEU A 94 -2.16 15.94 22.02
N ALA A 95 -1.16 15.20 21.52
CA ALA A 95 -1.40 13.99 20.77
C ALA A 95 -1.83 12.84 21.68
N LEU A 96 -2.92 12.14 21.32
CA LEU A 96 -3.22 10.88 21.99
C LEU A 96 -2.19 9.82 21.57
N PRO A 97 -1.55 9.12 22.53
CA PRO A 97 -0.58 8.09 22.21
C PRO A 97 -1.26 6.89 21.55
N MET A 98 -0.71 6.44 20.42
CA MET A 98 -1.23 5.28 19.72
C MET A 98 -0.68 3.98 20.34
N ASN A 99 -1.54 3.30 21.10
CA ASN A 99 -1.21 2.04 21.78
C ASN A 99 -1.71 0.84 20.96
N GLY A 100 -0.97 0.54 19.89
CA GLY A 100 -1.26 -0.53 18.93
C GLY A 100 -2.00 -0.05 17.69
N ASP A 101 -1.83 -0.79 16.60
CA ASP A 101 -2.48 -0.51 15.31
C ASP A 101 -2.89 -1.84 14.66
N PRO A 102 -4.11 -2.32 14.96
CA PRO A 102 -4.53 -3.63 14.50
C PRO A 102 -4.76 -3.64 12.99
N ASP A 103 -4.56 -4.81 12.38
CA ASP A 103 -5.03 -5.06 11.03
C ASP A 103 -6.56 -5.18 11.05
N VAL A 104 -7.24 -4.25 10.37
CA VAL A 104 -8.69 -4.23 10.21
C VAL A 104 -9.11 -4.43 8.76
N ARG A 105 -8.17 -4.87 7.90
CA ARG A 105 -8.51 -5.29 6.54
C ARG A 105 -9.48 -6.48 6.61
N PRO A 106 -10.31 -6.69 5.58
CA PRO A 106 -11.13 -7.89 5.49
C PRO A 106 -10.32 -9.17 5.71
N LYS A 107 -10.94 -10.18 6.34
CA LYS A 107 -10.26 -11.46 6.55
C LYS A 107 -9.87 -12.07 5.20
N GLY A 108 -8.63 -12.54 5.09
CA GLY A 108 -8.11 -13.09 3.84
C GLY A 108 -7.77 -12.03 2.78
N ALA A 109 -7.83 -10.73 3.11
CA ALA A 109 -7.35 -9.69 2.22
C ALA A 109 -5.87 -9.85 1.94
N PHE A 110 -5.49 -9.53 0.71
CA PHE A 110 -4.13 -9.52 0.23
C PHE A 110 -3.77 -8.11 -0.21
N SER A 111 -2.68 -7.58 0.31
CA SER A 111 -2.20 -6.24 0.04
C SER A 111 -0.81 -6.26 -0.55
N MET A 112 -0.62 -5.34 -1.49
CA MET A 112 0.62 -5.09 -2.17
C MET A 112 1.05 -3.65 -1.92
N ARG A 113 2.35 -3.44 -1.65
CA ARG A 113 2.98 -2.11 -1.70
C ARG A 113 4.15 -2.13 -2.67
N GLY A 114 3.95 -1.51 -3.82
CA GLY A 114 5.01 -1.39 -4.81
C GLY A 114 5.93 -0.20 -4.55
N HIS A 115 7.22 -0.42 -4.74
CA HIS A 115 8.28 0.57 -4.72
C HIS A 115 8.77 0.81 -6.14
N SER A 116 8.52 2.01 -6.66
CA SER A 116 8.81 2.38 -8.04
C SER A 116 9.54 3.72 -8.11
N VAL A 117 9.93 4.10 -9.33
CA VAL A 117 10.49 5.40 -9.67
C VAL A 117 9.49 6.22 -10.48
N GLY A 118 9.42 7.53 -10.22
CA GLY A 118 8.57 8.45 -10.95
C GLY A 118 8.89 8.44 -12.45
N GLY A 119 7.87 8.20 -13.28
CA GLY A 119 8.03 8.06 -14.75
C GLY A 119 7.96 6.62 -15.26
N PHE A 120 7.96 5.62 -14.37
CA PHE A 120 7.91 4.20 -14.76
C PHE A 120 6.48 3.68 -14.98
N GLY A 121 5.48 4.55 -14.91
CA GLY A 121 4.07 4.19 -15.15
C GLY A 121 3.39 3.44 -14.00
N SER A 122 3.98 3.38 -12.81
CA SER A 122 3.49 2.65 -11.63
C SER A 122 2.01 2.85 -11.29
N VAL A 123 1.49 4.05 -11.48
CA VAL A 123 0.08 4.39 -11.23
C VAL A 123 -0.83 3.63 -12.20
N THR A 124 -0.49 3.67 -13.48
CA THR A 124 -1.20 2.96 -14.53
C THR A 124 -1.06 1.46 -14.33
N THR A 125 0.15 0.99 -14.01
CA THR A 125 0.42 -0.41 -13.66
C THR A 125 -0.48 -0.88 -12.52
N ASN A 126 -0.52 -0.15 -11.42
CA ASN A 126 -1.33 -0.50 -10.25
C ASN A 126 -2.81 -0.56 -10.60
N LYS A 127 -3.31 0.40 -11.39
CA LYS A 127 -4.70 0.40 -11.85
C LYS A 127 -5.00 -0.81 -12.75
N VAL A 128 -4.07 -1.17 -13.63
CA VAL A 128 -4.21 -2.33 -14.52
C VAL A 128 -4.22 -3.62 -13.69
N ILE A 129 -3.26 -3.82 -12.79
CA ILE A 129 -3.22 -4.98 -11.88
C ILE A 129 -4.50 -5.07 -11.06
N ALA A 130 -4.96 -3.97 -10.47
CA ALA A 130 -6.19 -3.94 -9.68
C ALA A 130 -7.42 -4.32 -10.52
N THR A 131 -7.57 -3.72 -11.71
CA THR A 131 -8.72 -3.97 -12.59
C THR A 131 -8.73 -5.42 -13.04
N ILE A 132 -7.57 -5.94 -13.45
CA ILE A 132 -7.44 -7.31 -13.95
C ILE A 132 -7.63 -8.32 -12.81
N ALA A 133 -7.06 -8.11 -11.63
CA ALA A 133 -7.30 -8.97 -10.48
C ALA A 133 -8.79 -9.02 -10.09
N GLY A 134 -9.48 -7.87 -10.13
CA GLY A 134 -10.93 -7.80 -9.90
C GLY A 134 -11.74 -8.52 -10.97
N ASP A 135 -11.40 -8.36 -12.25
CA ASP A 135 -12.10 -8.98 -13.38
C ASP A 135 -11.86 -10.50 -13.46
N ILE A 136 -10.62 -10.99 -13.22
CA ILE A 136 -10.26 -12.42 -13.30
C ILE A 136 -10.84 -13.22 -12.13
N PHE A 137 -10.68 -12.70 -10.90
CA PHE A 137 -10.97 -13.44 -9.67
C PHE A 137 -12.25 -13.00 -8.97
N GLY A 138 -12.99 -12.03 -9.51
CA GLY A 138 -14.24 -11.53 -8.90
C GLY A 138 -14.06 -10.78 -7.57
N LYS A 139 -12.83 -10.38 -7.24
CA LYS A 139 -12.49 -9.76 -5.95
C LYS A 139 -12.82 -8.26 -5.93
N LYS A 140 -13.03 -7.72 -4.74
CA LYS A 140 -13.05 -6.28 -4.48
C LYS A 140 -11.63 -5.77 -4.42
N VAL A 141 -11.38 -4.62 -5.06
CA VAL A 141 -10.04 -4.03 -5.14
C VAL A 141 -10.06 -2.57 -4.70
N GLN A 142 -9.03 -2.18 -3.98
CA GLN A 142 -8.75 -0.79 -3.64
C GLN A 142 -7.31 -0.49 -4.01
N ALA A 143 -7.09 0.44 -4.93
CA ALA A 143 -5.78 0.81 -5.42
C ALA A 143 -5.58 2.32 -5.28
N TYR A 144 -4.48 2.73 -4.67
CA TYR A 144 -4.14 4.14 -4.56
C TYR A 144 -2.62 4.35 -4.65
N PRO A 145 -2.16 5.35 -5.40
CA PRO A 145 -0.77 5.80 -5.35
C PRO A 145 -0.54 6.70 -4.13
N LYS A 146 0.70 6.74 -3.63
CA LYS A 146 1.17 7.77 -2.70
C LYS A 146 2.05 8.73 -3.48
N TYR A 147 1.51 9.94 -3.68
CA TYR A 147 2.23 11.07 -4.22
C TYR A 147 2.60 12.02 -3.08
N GLY A 148 3.85 12.45 -3.05
CA GLY A 148 4.28 13.71 -2.48
C GLY A 148 4.59 14.70 -3.60
N SER A 149 5.50 15.63 -3.33
CA SER A 149 5.95 16.65 -4.29
C SER A 149 6.99 16.12 -5.29
N GLU A 150 7.09 14.80 -5.45
CA GLU A 150 8.21 14.19 -6.16
C GLU A 150 8.16 14.44 -7.68
N LYS A 151 9.27 14.97 -8.21
CA LYS A 151 9.51 15.07 -9.66
C LYS A 151 9.84 13.70 -10.26
N LYS A 152 9.81 13.60 -11.59
CA LYS A 152 10.25 12.41 -12.34
C LYS A 152 11.64 11.95 -11.85
N GLY A 153 11.82 10.64 -11.68
CA GLY A 153 13.09 10.04 -11.22
C GLY A 153 13.21 9.83 -9.71
N LEU A 154 12.28 10.34 -8.89
CA LEU A 154 12.28 10.11 -7.45
C LEU A 154 11.46 8.87 -7.06
N PRO A 155 11.75 8.25 -5.90
CA PRO A 155 10.99 7.11 -5.39
C PRO A 155 9.50 7.42 -5.22
N THR A 156 8.65 6.48 -5.59
CA THR A 156 7.20 6.56 -5.43
C THR A 156 6.68 5.21 -4.93
N THR A 157 5.65 5.26 -4.09
CA THR A 157 4.98 4.05 -3.60
C THR A 157 3.54 4.01 -4.06
N TYR A 158 3.03 2.81 -4.28
CA TYR A 158 1.63 2.58 -4.62
C TYR A 158 1.13 1.35 -3.89
N TYR A 159 -0.17 1.33 -3.67
CA TYR A 159 -0.83 0.40 -2.78
C TYR A 159 -1.98 -0.26 -3.51
N LEU A 160 -2.14 -1.56 -3.28
CA LEU A 160 -3.29 -2.35 -3.73
C LEU A 160 -3.73 -3.20 -2.55
N THR A 161 -5.03 -3.31 -2.35
CA THR A 161 -5.65 -4.35 -1.52
C THR A 161 -6.70 -5.06 -2.36
N VAL A 162 -6.69 -6.39 -2.30
CA VAL A 162 -7.62 -7.31 -2.95
C VAL A 162 -8.29 -8.12 -1.86
N ALA A 163 -9.62 -8.19 -1.86
CA ALA A 163 -10.39 -8.88 -0.83
C ALA A 163 -11.72 -9.40 -1.39
N ASP A 164 -12.34 -10.36 -0.69
CA ASP A 164 -13.71 -10.81 -1.02
C ASP A 164 -14.78 -9.80 -0.56
N GLU A 165 -14.52 -9.09 0.54
CA GLU A 165 -15.44 -8.12 1.13
C GLU A 165 -15.06 -6.67 0.80
N PRO A 166 -15.98 -5.69 0.99
CA PRO A 166 -15.67 -4.28 0.81
C PRO A 166 -14.50 -3.81 1.68
N ILE A 167 -13.54 -3.13 1.06
CA ILE A 167 -12.34 -2.59 1.72
C ILE A 167 -12.66 -1.18 2.24
N LEU A 168 -12.77 -1.04 3.55
CA LEU A 168 -13.16 0.22 4.21
C LEU A 168 -11.97 1.03 4.76
N THR A 169 -10.77 0.45 4.75
CA THR A 169 -9.56 1.12 5.20
C THR A 169 -9.13 2.18 4.19
N HIS A 170 -8.97 3.43 4.65
CA HIS A 170 -8.48 4.55 3.85
C HIS A 170 -7.23 5.18 4.49
N CYS A 171 -6.23 4.33 4.74
CA CYS A 171 -4.96 4.69 5.36
C CYS A 171 -3.79 3.97 4.68
N GLU A 172 -2.56 4.36 4.97
CA GLU A 172 -1.38 3.67 4.46
C GLU A 172 -1.32 2.22 4.96
N LEU A 173 -0.92 1.30 4.08
CA LEU A 173 -0.80 -0.11 4.43
C LEU A 173 0.43 -0.36 5.31
N ASN A 174 0.18 -0.86 6.52
CA ASN A 174 1.20 -1.38 7.43
C ASN A 174 1.28 -2.91 7.45
N ASN A 175 0.37 -3.59 6.77
CA ASN A 175 0.39 -5.03 6.60
C ASN A 175 0.30 -5.30 5.10
N VAL A 176 1.31 -5.98 4.56
CA VAL A 176 1.37 -6.34 3.13
C VAL A 176 1.93 -7.74 2.94
N GLU A 177 1.41 -8.44 1.95
CA GLU A 177 1.79 -9.80 1.57
C GLU A 177 2.75 -9.78 0.39
N PHE A 178 2.72 -8.73 -0.45
CA PHE A 178 3.59 -8.60 -1.62
C PHE A 178 4.24 -7.21 -1.75
N VAL A 179 5.55 -7.19 -1.97
CA VAL A 179 6.33 -5.97 -2.19
C VAL A 179 7.07 -6.07 -3.52
N PRO A 180 6.53 -5.53 -4.63
CA PRO A 180 7.29 -5.41 -5.86
C PRO A 180 8.19 -4.18 -5.83
N MET A 181 9.45 -4.38 -6.14
CA MET A 181 10.48 -3.35 -6.11
C MET A 181 11.12 -3.21 -7.49
N ASN A 182 10.89 -2.08 -8.15
CA ASN A 182 11.40 -1.81 -9.50
C ASN A 182 12.89 -1.48 -9.53
N ASP A 183 13.49 -1.17 -8.39
CA ASP A 183 14.91 -0.86 -8.25
C ASP A 183 15.38 -1.23 -6.83
N ILE A 184 16.43 -2.05 -6.73
CA ILE A 184 17.04 -2.46 -5.47
C ILE A 184 17.54 -1.28 -4.62
N ASN A 185 17.80 -0.13 -5.25
CA ASN A 185 18.18 1.09 -4.57
C ASN A 185 17.07 1.67 -3.66
N ALA A 186 15.84 1.16 -3.75
CA ALA A 186 14.78 1.52 -2.82
C ALA A 186 15.13 1.23 -1.35
N PHE A 187 16.03 0.27 -1.09
CA PHE A 187 16.57 0.01 0.26
C PHE A 187 17.46 1.12 0.82
N PHE A 188 18.06 1.97 -0.02
CA PHE A 188 18.88 3.09 0.43
C PHE A 188 18.07 4.35 0.70
N THR A 189 16.87 4.45 0.12
CA THR A 189 16.02 5.64 0.20
C THR A 189 14.81 5.44 1.11
N SER A 190 14.43 4.19 1.41
CA SER A 190 13.26 3.84 2.22
C SER A 190 13.44 2.47 2.88
N ASN A 191 12.40 1.98 3.58
CA ASN A 191 12.33 0.60 4.06
C ASN A 191 11.26 -0.18 3.27
N PRO A 192 11.62 -0.84 2.16
CA PRO A 192 10.67 -1.64 1.36
C PRO A 192 9.96 -2.74 2.13
N LEU A 193 10.58 -3.28 3.18
CA LEU A 193 10.07 -4.42 3.95
C LEU A 193 9.22 -4.00 5.17
N ALA A 194 9.01 -2.70 5.40
CA ALA A 194 8.21 -2.23 6.54
C ALA A 194 6.78 -2.80 6.49
N GLY A 195 6.37 -3.60 7.47
CA GLY A 195 5.01 -4.15 7.51
C GLY A 195 4.76 -5.37 6.61
N ILE A 196 5.78 -5.90 5.94
CA ILE A 196 5.62 -7.16 5.21
C ILE A 196 5.33 -8.30 6.21
N GLN A 197 4.34 -9.12 5.89
CA GLN A 197 3.94 -10.25 6.72
C GLN A 197 4.96 -11.39 6.63
N THR A 198 5.03 -12.22 7.68
CA THR A 198 5.85 -13.43 7.67
C THR A 198 5.37 -14.35 6.55
N GLY A 199 6.30 -14.90 5.76
CA GLY A 199 5.99 -15.68 4.55
C GLY A 199 5.58 -14.85 3.34
N GLY A 200 5.58 -13.51 3.44
CA GLY A 200 5.30 -12.63 2.31
C GLY A 200 6.37 -12.67 1.22
N THR A 201 6.05 -12.10 0.07
CA THR A 201 6.90 -12.14 -1.13
C THR A 201 7.49 -10.76 -1.44
N LEU A 202 8.80 -10.70 -1.63
CA LEU A 202 9.53 -9.57 -2.21
C LEU A 202 9.82 -9.89 -3.68
N PHE A 203 9.36 -9.06 -4.60
CA PHE A 203 9.82 -9.10 -5.99
C PHE A 203 10.92 -8.07 -6.22
N VAL A 204 12.03 -8.49 -6.83
CA VAL A 204 13.18 -7.65 -7.17
C VAL A 204 13.35 -7.60 -8.69
N GLN A 205 13.08 -6.44 -9.26
CA GLN A 205 13.47 -6.15 -10.63
C GLN A 205 15.00 -6.10 -10.76
N THR A 206 15.57 -6.90 -11.65
CA THR A 206 17.03 -7.05 -11.75
C THR A 206 17.47 -7.56 -13.12
N ASN A 207 18.63 -7.12 -13.59
CA ASN A 207 19.27 -7.67 -14.79
C ASN A 207 20.21 -8.86 -14.50
N LYS A 208 20.29 -9.28 -13.23
CA LYS A 208 21.09 -10.43 -12.81
C LYS A 208 20.34 -11.71 -13.11
N SER A 209 21.05 -12.69 -13.65
CA SER A 209 20.48 -13.97 -14.07
C SER A 209 20.69 -15.12 -13.07
N THR A 210 21.47 -14.91 -12.01
CA THR A 210 21.74 -15.93 -10.98
C THR A 210 21.15 -15.52 -9.64
N PRO A 211 20.57 -16.46 -8.86
CA PRO A 211 20.09 -16.18 -7.51
C PRO A 211 21.16 -15.57 -6.59
N GLU A 212 22.41 -16.01 -6.71
CA GLU A 212 23.55 -15.52 -5.94
C GLU A 212 23.82 -14.05 -6.22
N ASP A 213 23.82 -13.63 -7.49
CA ASP A 213 24.04 -12.24 -7.86
C ASP A 213 22.92 -11.33 -7.37
N VAL A 214 21.65 -11.78 -7.45
CA VAL A 214 20.52 -11.00 -6.92
C VAL A 214 20.66 -10.86 -5.41
N TRP A 215 20.92 -11.96 -4.71
CA TRP A 215 21.07 -11.99 -3.26
C TRP A 215 22.25 -11.15 -2.78
N ALA A 216 23.38 -11.18 -3.51
CA ALA A 216 24.56 -10.41 -3.19
C ALA A 216 24.28 -8.90 -3.10
N ASN A 217 23.35 -8.39 -3.91
CA ASN A 217 22.97 -6.97 -3.94
C ASN A 217 21.94 -6.58 -2.87
N VAL A 218 21.32 -7.53 -2.17
CA VAL A 218 20.39 -7.22 -1.06
C VAL A 218 21.21 -6.72 0.15
N PRO A 219 20.88 -5.55 0.73
CA PRO A 219 21.64 -5.00 1.86
C PRO A 219 21.58 -5.88 3.11
N PRO A 220 22.63 -5.92 3.95
CA PRO A 220 22.70 -6.82 5.11
C PRO A 220 21.48 -6.78 6.04
N LYS A 221 21.04 -5.58 6.43
CA LYS A 221 19.85 -5.42 7.30
C LYS A 221 18.56 -5.97 6.67
N ALA A 222 18.44 -5.89 5.34
CA ALA A 222 17.29 -6.45 4.63
C ALA A 222 17.37 -7.98 4.59
N LYS A 223 18.57 -8.56 4.45
CA LYS A 223 18.79 -10.01 4.52
C LYS A 223 18.34 -10.59 5.85
N ASP A 224 18.74 -9.94 6.95
CA ASP A 224 18.35 -10.36 8.30
C ASP A 224 16.82 -10.42 8.44
N LEU A 225 16.14 -9.37 7.99
CA LEU A 225 14.67 -9.30 8.04
C LEU A 225 13.99 -10.31 7.11
N ILE A 226 14.55 -10.54 5.92
CA ILE A 226 14.08 -11.57 4.97
C ILE A 226 14.15 -12.96 5.61
N ARG A 227 15.25 -13.28 6.28
CA ARG A 227 15.42 -14.55 6.99
C ARG A 227 14.48 -14.67 8.18
N GLU A 228 14.43 -13.65 9.04
CA GLU A 228 13.57 -13.60 10.22
C GLU A 228 12.09 -13.83 9.86
N LYS A 229 11.61 -13.13 8.84
CA LYS A 229 10.21 -13.23 8.38
C LYS A 229 9.98 -14.35 7.38
N LYS A 230 10.99 -15.16 7.05
CA LYS A 230 10.90 -16.27 6.08
C LYS A 230 10.29 -15.81 4.75
N LEU A 231 10.76 -14.67 4.24
CA LEU A 231 10.21 -14.08 3.02
C LEU A 231 10.64 -14.89 1.80
N ARG A 232 9.74 -14.97 0.82
CA ARG A 232 10.06 -15.44 -0.53
C ARG A 232 10.68 -14.28 -1.29
N VAL A 233 11.76 -14.53 -2.01
CA VAL A 233 12.40 -13.50 -2.87
C VAL A 233 12.31 -13.97 -4.31
N VAL A 234 11.53 -13.26 -5.11
CA VAL A 234 11.34 -13.53 -6.54
C VAL A 234 12.05 -12.44 -7.34
N ALA A 235 12.67 -12.80 -8.46
CA ALA A 235 13.38 -11.88 -9.32
C ALA A 235 13.08 -12.14 -10.79
N ALA A 236 13.16 -11.08 -11.61
CA ALA A 236 13.08 -11.16 -13.06
C ALA A 236 13.71 -9.91 -13.69
N ASP A 237 14.16 -10.02 -14.94
CA ASP A 237 14.53 -8.87 -15.76
C ASP A 237 13.32 -8.35 -16.55
N GLY A 238 12.37 -7.75 -15.84
CA GLY A 238 11.18 -7.20 -16.47
C GLY A 238 11.46 -6.05 -17.44
N ALA A 239 12.63 -5.42 -17.35
CA ALA A 239 13.03 -4.32 -18.23
C ALA A 239 13.50 -4.87 -19.58
N LYS A 240 14.25 -5.97 -19.56
CA LYS A 240 14.58 -6.74 -20.77
C LYS A 240 13.32 -7.29 -21.43
N ILE A 241 12.45 -7.98 -20.68
CA ILE A 241 11.19 -8.54 -21.22
C ILE A 241 10.37 -7.42 -21.87
N ALA A 242 10.14 -6.31 -21.15
CA ALA A 242 9.36 -5.21 -21.69
C ALA A 242 9.98 -4.55 -22.92
N ARG A 243 11.32 -4.49 -23.01
CA ARG A 243 12.03 -3.95 -24.18
C ARG A 243 11.90 -4.85 -25.40
N GLU A 244 12.02 -6.17 -25.21
CA GLU A 244 11.93 -7.14 -26.30
C GLU A 244 10.51 -7.26 -26.86
N GLU A 245 9.48 -7.10 -26.01
CA GLU A 245 8.08 -7.22 -26.42
C GLU A 245 7.44 -5.91 -26.87
N ALA A 246 8.02 -4.76 -26.52
CA ALA A 246 7.44 -3.47 -26.84
C ALA A 246 7.39 -3.23 -28.36
N PRO A 247 6.21 -2.89 -28.91
CA PRO A 247 6.10 -2.64 -30.35
C PRO A 247 6.71 -1.30 -30.77
N VAL A 248 6.91 -0.38 -29.82
CA VAL A 248 7.58 0.92 -30.02
C VAL A 248 8.37 1.32 -28.76
N ALA A 249 9.46 2.06 -28.94
CA ALA A 249 10.38 2.46 -27.87
C ALA A 249 9.69 3.18 -26.69
N ASP A 250 8.66 3.99 -26.96
CA ASP A 250 7.92 4.74 -25.93
C ASP A 250 7.13 3.84 -24.95
N LEU A 251 6.95 2.55 -25.30
CA LEU A 251 6.23 1.59 -24.47
C LEU A 251 7.14 0.72 -23.61
N GLU A 252 8.46 0.67 -23.87
CA GLU A 252 9.41 -0.20 -23.16
C GLU A 252 9.30 -0.01 -21.63
N VAL A 253 9.27 1.23 -21.17
CA VAL A 253 9.18 1.54 -19.73
C VAL A 253 7.79 1.20 -19.18
N ARG A 254 6.73 1.46 -19.95
CA ARG A 254 5.35 1.24 -19.49
C ARG A 254 4.99 -0.24 -19.41
N MET A 255 5.54 -1.06 -20.31
CA MET A 255 5.26 -2.48 -20.39
C MET A 255 5.92 -3.29 -19.28
N GLN A 256 6.89 -2.72 -18.53
CA GLN A 256 7.39 -3.32 -17.29
C GLN A 256 6.26 -3.57 -16.28
N GLY A 257 5.24 -2.69 -16.27
CA GLY A 257 4.06 -2.89 -15.43
C GLY A 257 3.22 -4.10 -15.80
N ILE A 258 3.25 -4.50 -17.07
CA ILE A 258 2.50 -5.64 -17.59
C ILE A 258 3.29 -6.93 -17.34
N VAL A 259 4.63 -6.87 -17.37
CA VAL A 259 5.45 -7.96 -16.86
C VAL A 259 5.19 -8.18 -15.37
N LEU A 260 5.09 -7.11 -14.58
CA LEU A 260 4.75 -7.18 -13.16
C LEU A 260 3.36 -7.79 -12.93
N LEU A 261 2.40 -7.59 -13.84
CA LEU A 261 1.11 -8.28 -13.76
C LEU A 261 1.27 -9.80 -13.87
N GLY A 262 2.09 -10.29 -14.80
CA GLY A 262 2.40 -11.72 -14.91
C GLY A 262 3.01 -12.28 -13.63
N ILE A 263 4.00 -11.57 -13.08
CA ILE A 263 4.63 -11.92 -11.80
C ILE A 263 3.60 -11.94 -10.67
N PHE A 264 2.73 -10.92 -10.60
CA PHE A 264 1.67 -10.83 -9.61
C PHE A 264 0.73 -12.04 -9.67
N LEU A 265 0.31 -12.44 -10.87
CA LEU A 265 -0.53 -13.62 -11.06
C LEU A 265 0.19 -14.91 -10.62
N GLN A 266 1.51 -15.00 -10.80
CA GLN A 266 2.31 -16.15 -10.38
C GLN A 266 2.53 -16.24 -8.87
N VAL A 267 2.74 -15.10 -8.19
CA VAL A 267 3.07 -15.10 -6.76
C VAL A 267 1.86 -15.05 -5.83
N THR A 268 0.69 -14.66 -6.35
CA THR A 268 -0.53 -14.49 -5.55
C THR A 268 -1.30 -15.82 -5.42
N PRO A 269 -2.02 -16.03 -4.30
CA PRO A 269 -2.77 -17.27 -4.10
C PRO A 269 -4.06 -17.35 -4.94
N PHE A 270 -4.45 -16.28 -5.64
CA PHE A 270 -5.80 -16.14 -6.18
C PHE A 270 -6.17 -17.14 -7.27
N ALA A 271 -5.20 -17.58 -8.09
CA ALA A 271 -5.45 -18.60 -9.09
C ALA A 271 -5.83 -19.94 -8.44
N GLY A 272 -5.07 -20.35 -7.41
CA GLY A 272 -5.37 -21.53 -6.61
C GLY A 272 -6.68 -21.41 -5.83
N ASP A 273 -6.95 -20.25 -5.22
CA ASP A 273 -8.21 -19.99 -4.51
C ASP A 273 -9.44 -20.05 -5.43
N ALA A 274 -9.26 -19.73 -6.71
CA ALA A 274 -10.30 -19.75 -7.74
C ALA A 274 -10.36 -21.06 -8.54
N ASP A 275 -9.53 -22.05 -8.19
CA ASP A 275 -9.40 -23.35 -8.90
C ASP A 275 -9.14 -23.17 -10.40
N LEU A 276 -8.24 -22.24 -10.75
CA LEU A 276 -7.84 -21.94 -12.13
C LEU A 276 -6.45 -22.52 -12.40
N ASP A 277 -6.30 -23.17 -13.55
CA ASP A 277 -4.99 -23.57 -14.05
C ASP A 277 -4.27 -22.43 -14.80
N ASP A 278 -3.04 -22.69 -15.26
CA ASP A 278 -2.23 -21.69 -15.95
C ASP A 278 -2.90 -21.23 -17.26
N ASP A 279 -3.59 -22.12 -17.98
CA ASP A 279 -4.26 -21.79 -19.23
C ASP A 279 -5.50 -20.92 -19.00
N ASP A 280 -6.29 -21.23 -17.96
CA ASP A 280 -7.42 -20.41 -17.50
C ASP A 280 -6.97 -19.01 -17.11
N VAL A 281 -5.87 -18.89 -16.35
CA VAL A 281 -5.30 -17.60 -15.93
C VAL A 281 -4.87 -16.79 -17.16
N MET A 282 -4.23 -17.41 -18.14
CA MET A 282 -3.80 -16.75 -19.37
C MET A 282 -4.97 -16.32 -20.24
N GLU A 283 -5.99 -17.17 -20.40
CA GLU A 283 -7.19 -16.84 -21.18
C GLU A 283 -7.94 -15.64 -20.55
N ARG A 284 -8.20 -15.68 -19.25
CA ARG A 284 -8.88 -14.58 -18.53
C ARG A 284 -8.04 -13.30 -18.55
N SER A 285 -6.72 -13.42 -18.48
CA SER A 285 -5.80 -12.28 -18.64
C SER A 285 -5.93 -11.65 -20.02
N GLU A 286 -6.01 -12.44 -21.10
CA GLU A 286 -6.21 -11.92 -22.45
C GLU A 286 -7.55 -11.19 -22.57
N GLN A 287 -8.64 -11.77 -22.04
CA GLN A 287 -9.97 -11.15 -22.06
C GLN A 287 -9.95 -9.78 -21.35
N ALA A 288 -9.31 -9.69 -20.17
CA ALA A 288 -9.20 -8.45 -19.42
C ALA A 288 -8.31 -7.41 -20.14
N LEU A 289 -7.17 -7.84 -20.70
CA LEU A 289 -6.29 -6.98 -21.50
C LEU A 289 -6.99 -6.48 -22.76
N ARG A 290 -7.81 -7.30 -23.42
CA ARG A 290 -8.58 -6.92 -24.61
C ARG A 290 -9.62 -5.85 -24.29
N LYS A 291 -10.30 -5.94 -23.15
CA LYS A 291 -11.20 -4.89 -22.65
C LYS A 291 -10.47 -3.57 -22.41
N TYR A 292 -9.25 -3.62 -21.87
CA TYR A 292 -8.49 -2.42 -21.51
C TYR A 292 -7.73 -1.79 -22.70
N PHE A 293 -7.11 -2.60 -23.55
CA PHE A 293 -6.21 -2.19 -24.63
C PHE A 293 -6.76 -2.43 -26.05
N GLY A 294 -7.90 -3.09 -26.23
CA GLY A 294 -8.42 -3.46 -27.55
C GLY A 294 -8.60 -2.28 -28.52
N LYS A 295 -8.91 -1.09 -28.01
CA LYS A 295 -8.98 0.15 -28.81
C LYS A 295 -7.63 0.58 -29.40
N ARG A 296 -6.51 0.03 -28.91
CA ARG A 296 -5.15 0.29 -29.41
C ARG A 296 -4.69 -0.71 -30.48
N GLY A 297 -5.54 -1.68 -30.84
CA GLY A 297 -5.28 -2.66 -31.88
C GLY A 297 -4.71 -3.98 -31.37
N GLU A 298 -4.84 -5.02 -32.20
CA GLU A 298 -4.50 -6.41 -31.84
C GLU A 298 -3.02 -6.59 -31.51
N ALA A 299 -2.13 -5.95 -32.27
CA ALA A 299 -0.68 -6.03 -32.04
C ALA A 299 -0.30 -5.56 -30.62
N VAL A 300 -0.98 -4.53 -30.10
CA VAL A 300 -0.75 -4.04 -28.74
C VAL A 300 -1.28 -5.05 -27.71
N VAL A 301 -2.47 -5.61 -27.92
CA VAL A 301 -3.02 -6.63 -27.01
C VAL A 301 -2.08 -7.84 -26.92
N GLN A 302 -1.64 -8.36 -28.06
CA GLN A 302 -0.74 -9.52 -28.11
C GLN A 302 0.64 -9.23 -27.51
N ALA A 303 1.19 -8.03 -27.70
CA ALA A 303 2.44 -7.63 -27.06
C ALA A 303 2.31 -7.56 -25.53
N ASN A 304 1.20 -7.03 -25.02
CA ASN A 304 0.91 -7.06 -23.58
C ASN A 304 0.72 -8.49 -23.07
N MET A 305 0.06 -9.36 -23.84
CA MET A 305 -0.15 -10.75 -23.45
C MET A 305 1.17 -11.53 -23.36
N ARG A 306 2.11 -11.29 -24.30
CA ARG A 306 3.47 -11.85 -24.19
C ARG A 306 4.22 -11.35 -22.96
N CYS A 307 4.10 -10.07 -22.61
CA CYS A 307 4.66 -9.57 -21.34
C CYS A 307 4.07 -10.26 -20.11
N VAL A 308 2.75 -10.49 -20.08
CA VAL A 308 2.11 -11.22 -18.96
C VAL A 308 2.67 -12.64 -18.87
N ARG A 309 2.66 -13.37 -19.99
CA ARG A 309 3.17 -14.74 -20.04
C ARG A 309 4.63 -14.85 -19.60
N ARG A 310 5.51 -14.01 -20.16
CA ARG A 310 6.93 -14.00 -19.81
C ARG A 310 7.17 -13.57 -18.37
N GLY A 311 6.38 -12.62 -17.85
CA GLY A 311 6.44 -12.27 -16.43
C GLY A 311 6.03 -13.41 -15.50
N TYR A 312 5.06 -14.22 -15.91
CA TYR A 312 4.61 -15.40 -15.17
C TYR A 312 5.64 -16.55 -15.22
N GLU A 313 6.22 -16.82 -16.39
CA GLU A 313 7.08 -17.98 -16.65
C GLU A 313 8.57 -17.73 -16.33
N GLU A 314 9.10 -16.52 -16.57
CA GLU A 314 10.54 -16.22 -16.41
C GLU A 314 10.92 -15.70 -15.02
N ALA A 315 9.94 -15.39 -14.17
CA ALA A 315 10.21 -15.01 -12.79
C ALA A 315 10.72 -16.22 -11.99
N PHE A 316 11.86 -16.05 -11.32
CA PHE A 316 12.49 -17.12 -10.56
C PHE A 316 12.60 -16.76 -9.09
N GLU A 317 12.46 -17.78 -8.23
CA GLU A 317 12.61 -17.63 -6.79
C GLU A 317 14.06 -17.90 -6.36
N ILE A 318 14.60 -17.07 -5.48
CA ILE A 318 15.91 -17.28 -4.88
C ILE A 318 15.80 -18.45 -3.89
N PRO A 319 16.58 -19.53 -4.06
CA PRO A 319 16.49 -20.69 -3.17
C PRO A 319 16.83 -20.35 -1.73
N SER A 320 16.22 -21.07 -0.78
CA SER A 320 16.41 -20.85 0.65
C SER A 320 17.86 -21.06 1.09
N GLU A 321 18.58 -21.94 0.39
CA GLU A 321 19.99 -22.26 0.60
C GLU A 321 20.89 -21.08 0.23
N ILE A 322 20.49 -20.27 -0.76
CA ILE A 322 21.20 -19.04 -1.14
C ILE A 322 20.87 -17.93 -0.14
N ILE A 323 19.59 -17.80 0.25
CA ILE A 323 19.16 -16.83 1.27
C ILE A 323 19.90 -17.07 2.61
N ALA A 324 20.18 -18.33 2.96
CA ALA A 324 20.92 -18.70 4.17
C ALA A 324 22.41 -18.27 4.15
N GLN A 325 22.98 -17.97 2.98
CA GLN A 325 24.39 -17.61 2.84
C GLN A 325 24.61 -16.11 3.01
N ASP A 326 25.74 -15.74 3.60
CA ASP A 326 26.21 -14.35 3.67
C ASP A 326 27.04 -13.99 2.43
N ILE A 327 26.34 -13.86 1.31
CA ILE A 327 26.91 -13.38 0.04
C ILE A 327 26.71 -11.87 0.02
N THR A 328 27.76 -11.08 -0.14
CA THR A 328 27.64 -9.63 -0.33
C THR A 328 28.38 -9.21 -1.58
N SER A 329 27.74 -8.43 -2.45
CA SER A 329 28.44 -7.80 -3.56
C SER A 329 29.56 -6.89 -3.02
N PRO A 330 30.70 -6.78 -3.71
CA PRO A 330 31.74 -5.84 -3.32
C PRO A 330 31.14 -4.44 -3.21
N VAL A 331 31.26 -3.81 -2.03
CA VAL A 331 30.91 -2.40 -1.88
C VAL A 331 31.96 -1.62 -2.65
N LEU A 332 31.56 -0.97 -3.74
CA LEU A 332 32.39 0.08 -4.35
C LEU A 332 32.51 1.20 -3.31
N VAL A 333 33.62 1.21 -2.58
CA VAL A 333 33.98 2.29 -1.68
C VAL A 333 34.55 3.42 -2.55
N PRO A 334 33.86 4.56 -2.70
CA PRO A 334 34.41 5.68 -3.47
C PRO A 334 35.71 6.14 -2.80
N GLY A 335 36.84 5.95 -3.47
CA GLY A 335 38.17 6.28 -2.96
C GLY A 335 39.02 5.11 -2.43
N ALA A 336 38.57 3.86 -2.54
CA ALA A 336 39.46 2.72 -2.28
C ALA A 336 40.54 2.64 -3.38
N GLU A 337 41.82 2.63 -2.98
CA GLU A 337 42.93 2.35 -3.90
C GLU A 337 42.79 0.93 -4.46
N ILE A 338 42.60 0.83 -5.77
CA ILE A 338 42.63 -0.44 -6.48
C ILE A 338 44.10 -0.82 -6.63
N THR A 339 44.60 -1.72 -5.78
CA THR A 339 45.91 -2.35 -6.03
C THR A 339 45.73 -3.33 -7.18
N LEU A 340 46.06 -2.91 -8.40
CA LEU A 340 46.17 -3.81 -9.54
C LEU A 340 47.39 -4.71 -9.28
N PHE A 341 47.17 -6.01 -9.14
CA PHE A 341 48.25 -6.99 -9.01
C PHE A 341 49.16 -6.91 -10.24
N THR A 342 50.47 -6.97 -9.98
CA THR A 342 51.56 -6.87 -10.97
C THR A 342 51.82 -8.17 -11.70
#